data_AF-A0A1Y5KDK5-F1
#
_entry.id   AF-A0A1Y5KDK5-F1
#
_cell.length_a   1.000
_cell.length_b   1.000
_cell.length_c   1.000
_cell.angle_alpha   90.00
_cell.angle_beta   90.00
_cell.angle_gamma   90.00
#
_symmetry.space_group_name_H-M   'P 1'
#
loop_
_entity.id
_entity.type
_entity.pdbx_description
1 polymer ?
#
loop_
_entity_poly.entity_id
_entity_poly.type
_entity_poly.pdbx_seq_one_letter_code
_entity_poly.pdbx_strand_id
1 'polypeptide(L)'
;MFLELVNALAVSGIAFLLYPALKRHNEAFAIGYFGSRLLESAILIVSLIAPLLLLPLSKEYITAAEAAGRFSLTTIANTAVDAHFMLFELAMVVLGLGSLLFCSILYRSKLVPRWLSVIGFIGYAGLLSSSCLAIAGHDIGAVLYIPGALFEIVLPIWLMVKGLHFRH
;
A
#
# COMPACT_ATOMS: atom_id res chain seq x y z
N MET A 1 -2.36 11.29 5.80
CA MET A 1 -2.83 10.93 7.17
C MET A 1 -4.18 10.20 7.18
N PHE A 2 -5.33 10.84 6.97
CA PHE A 2 -6.64 10.15 7.12
C PHE A 2 -6.83 9.02 6.08
N LEU A 3 -6.50 9.29 4.81
CA LEU A 3 -6.60 8.28 3.74
C LEU A 3 -5.68 7.07 3.99
N GLU A 4 -4.48 7.28 4.50
CA GLU A 4 -3.55 6.19 4.85
C GLU A 4 -4.05 5.36 6.03
N LEU A 5 -4.70 5.98 7.03
CA LEU A 5 -5.31 5.25 8.15
C LEU A 5 -6.47 4.39 7.67
N VAL A 6 -7.34 4.96 6.83
CA VAL A 6 -8.42 4.21 6.18
C VAL A 6 -7.85 3.07 5.32
N ASN A 7 -6.75 3.33 4.60
CA ASN A 7 -6.07 2.30 3.81
C ASN A 7 -5.54 1.17 4.68
N ALA A 8 -4.80 1.46 5.76
CA ALA A 8 -4.27 0.45 6.67
C ALA A 8 -5.39 -0.43 7.27
N LEU A 9 -6.54 0.17 7.62
CA LEU A 9 -7.70 -0.57 8.09
C LEU A 9 -8.34 -1.42 6.98
N ALA A 10 -8.51 -0.86 5.78
CA ALA A 10 -9.08 -1.57 4.64
C ALA A 10 -8.22 -2.77 4.25
N VAL A 11 -6.91 -2.57 4.11
CA VAL A 11 -5.91 -3.60 3.78
C VAL A 11 -5.92 -4.72 4.82
N SER A 12 -5.96 -4.36 6.10
CA SER A 12 -6.06 -5.35 7.19
C SER A 12 -7.38 -6.14 7.11
N GLY A 13 -8.51 -5.46 6.89
CA GLY A 13 -9.81 -6.10 6.72
C GLY A 13 -9.85 -7.06 5.54
N ILE A 14 -9.28 -6.65 4.39
CA ILE A 14 -9.13 -7.50 3.21
C ILE A 14 -8.30 -8.74 3.52
N ALA A 15 -7.22 -8.62 4.30
CA ALA A 15 -6.41 -9.76 4.71
C ALA A 15 -7.22 -10.80 5.50
N PHE A 16 -8.02 -10.38 6.46
CA PHE A 16 -8.89 -11.27 7.25
C PHE A 16 -9.98 -11.92 6.39
N LEU A 17 -10.60 -11.16 5.48
CA LEU A 17 -11.66 -11.66 4.60
C LEU A 17 -11.14 -12.68 3.58
N LEU A 18 -9.96 -12.45 3.02
CA LEU A 18 -9.38 -13.30 1.98
C LEU A 18 -8.67 -14.54 2.55
N TYR A 19 -8.19 -14.51 3.80
CA TYR A 19 -7.49 -15.63 4.43
C TYR A 19 -8.22 -16.99 4.29
N PRO A 20 -9.50 -17.15 4.66
CA PRO A 20 -10.19 -18.43 4.52
C PRO A 20 -10.36 -18.87 3.06
N ALA A 21 -10.50 -17.92 2.12
CA ALA A 21 -10.64 -18.22 0.70
C ALA A 21 -9.31 -18.71 0.09
N LEU A 22 -8.19 -18.06 0.44
CA LEU A 22 -6.85 -18.46 -0.02
C LEU A 22 -6.41 -19.78 0.62
N LYS A 23 -6.70 -19.98 1.91
CA LYS A 23 -6.32 -21.20 2.65
C LYS A 23 -6.85 -22.47 1.98
N ARG A 24 -8.04 -22.42 1.36
CA ARG A 24 -8.64 -23.55 0.62
C ARG A 24 -7.83 -23.99 -0.60
N HIS A 25 -7.07 -23.07 -1.21
CA HIS A 25 -6.26 -23.38 -2.38
C HIS A 25 -4.82 -23.74 -2.01
N ASN A 26 -4.23 -22.98 -1.07
CA ASN A 26 -2.87 -23.22 -0.59
C ASN A 26 -2.61 -22.43 0.70
N GLU A 27 -2.27 -23.14 1.77
CA GLU A 27 -2.05 -22.55 3.09
C GLU A 27 -0.80 -21.65 3.13
N ALA A 28 0.31 -22.06 2.49
CA ALA A 28 1.53 -21.26 2.48
C ALA A 28 1.32 -19.89 1.81
N PHE A 29 0.55 -19.86 0.72
CA PHE A 29 0.21 -18.60 0.05
C PHE A 29 -0.75 -17.73 0.87
N ALA A 30 -1.73 -18.33 1.55
CA ALA A 30 -2.64 -17.60 2.41
C ALA A 30 -1.88 -16.87 3.53
N ILE A 31 -0.91 -17.56 4.15
CA ILE A 31 -0.05 -16.99 5.19
C ILE A 31 0.85 -15.90 4.61
N GLY A 32 1.46 -16.13 3.44
CA GLY A 32 2.31 -15.13 2.78
C GLY A 32 1.55 -13.84 2.42
N TYR A 33 0.35 -13.97 1.83
CA TYR A 33 -0.50 -12.82 1.51
C TYR A 33 -0.95 -12.09 2.78
N PHE A 34 -1.44 -12.83 3.78
CA PHE A 34 -1.87 -12.25 5.06
C PHE A 34 -0.72 -11.51 5.75
N GLY A 35 0.47 -12.12 5.80
CA GLY A 35 1.68 -11.52 6.35
C GLY A 35 2.09 -10.25 5.61
N SER A 36 2.04 -10.25 4.27
CA SER A 36 2.34 -9.05 3.47
C SER A 36 1.39 -7.89 3.78
N ARG A 37 0.10 -8.18 3.99
CA ARG A 37 -0.90 -7.15 4.31
C ARG A 37 -0.76 -6.60 5.72
N LEU A 38 -0.45 -7.45 6.69
CA LEU A 38 -0.15 -6.97 8.05
C LEU A 38 1.12 -6.13 8.08
N LEU A 39 2.16 -6.55 7.35
CA LEU A 39 3.42 -5.84 7.28
C LEU A 39 3.26 -4.48 6.59
N GLU A 40 2.52 -4.43 5.49
CA GLU A 40 2.14 -3.17 4.83
C GLU A 40 1.40 -2.23 5.79
N SER A 41 0.32 -2.70 6.42
CA SER A 41 -0.45 -1.90 7.38
C SER A 41 0.40 -1.39 8.53
N ALA A 42 1.31 -2.22 9.05
CA ALA A 42 2.22 -1.82 10.12
C ALA A 42 3.17 -0.70 9.67
N ILE A 43 3.77 -0.81 8.48
CA ILE A 43 4.66 0.22 7.93
C ILE A 43 3.88 1.52 7.70
N LEU A 44 2.67 1.45 7.15
CA LEU A 44 1.82 2.64 6.97
C LEU A 44 1.53 3.34 8.31
N ILE A 45 1.18 2.58 9.36
CA ILE A 45 0.95 3.15 10.69
C ILE A 45 2.22 3.80 11.24
N VAL A 46 3.39 3.17 11.08
CA VAL A 46 4.67 3.76 11.49
C VAL A 46 4.99 5.02 10.68
N SER A 47 4.69 5.02 9.38
CA SER A 47 4.90 6.19 8.52
C SER A 47 4.11 7.42 8.97
N LEU A 48 2.98 7.23 9.65
CA LEU A 48 2.14 8.32 10.18
C LEU A 48 2.77 9.05 11.38
N ILE A 49 3.78 8.47 12.04
CA ILE A 49 4.45 9.10 13.18
C ILE A 49 5.15 10.39 12.74
N ALA A 50 5.80 10.38 11.58
CA ALA A 50 6.51 11.52 11.02
C ALA A 50 5.61 12.76 10.75
N PRO A 51 4.48 12.65 10.04
CA PRO A 51 3.58 13.79 9.86
C PRO A 51 2.87 14.20 11.16
N LEU A 52 2.68 13.29 12.13
CA LEU A 52 2.19 13.65 13.47
C LEU A 52 3.19 14.52 14.25
N LEU A 53 4.50 14.27 14.10
CA LEU A 53 5.57 15.08 14.69
C LEU A 53 5.60 16.52 14.15
N LEU A 54 5.10 16.77 12.94
CA LEU A 54 5.01 18.12 12.38
C LEU A 54 4.05 19.02 13.18
N LEU A 55 3.05 18.46 13.85
CA LEU A 55 2.08 19.22 14.65
C LEU A 55 2.73 19.95 15.85
N PRO A 56 3.48 19.27 16.76
CA PRO A 56 4.20 19.97 17.83
C PRO A 56 5.33 20.84 17.28
N LEU A 57 6.08 20.40 16.25
CA LEU A 57 7.14 21.19 15.63
C LEU A 57 6.63 22.53 15.09
N SER A 58 5.43 22.55 14.48
CA SER A 58 4.82 23.77 13.99
C SER A 58 4.48 24.76 15.12
N LYS A 59 4.10 24.28 16.30
CA LYS A 59 3.82 25.15 17.46
C LYS A 59 5.10 25.79 17.99
N GLU A 60 6.15 24.98 18.13
CA GLU A 60 7.46 25.46 18.59
C GLU A 60 8.07 26.48 17.60
N TYR A 61 7.90 26.24 16.29
CA TYR A 61 8.37 27.14 15.24
C TYR A 61 7.80 28.56 15.35
N ILE A 62 6.52 28.69 15.72
CA ILE A 62 5.86 30.00 15.87
C ILE A 62 6.35 30.73 17.13
N THR A 63 6.67 29.98 18.19
CA THR A 63 7.18 30.55 19.45
C THR A 63 8.67 30.88 19.42
N ALA A 64 9.42 30.32 18.47
CA ALA A 64 10.86 30.53 18.34
C ALA A 64 11.18 31.94 17.81
N ALA A 65 11.71 32.81 18.69
CA ALA A 65 12.13 34.16 18.31
C ALA A 65 13.40 34.16 17.43
N GLU A 66 14.34 33.27 17.72
CA GLU A 66 15.64 33.21 17.06
C GLU A 66 15.59 32.55 15.68
N ALA A 67 16.38 33.08 14.73
CA ALA A 67 16.50 32.52 13.38
C ALA A 67 17.21 31.15 13.37
N ALA A 68 18.20 30.95 14.25
CA ALA A 68 18.93 29.68 14.36
C ALA A 68 18.04 28.53 14.85
N GLY A 69 17.17 28.78 15.84
CA GLY A 69 16.19 27.80 16.32
C GLY A 69 15.14 27.44 15.27
N ARG A 70 14.71 28.42 14.45
CA ARG A 70 13.79 28.15 13.32
C ARG A 70 14.44 27.29 12.23
N PHE A 71 15.74 27.49 11.95
CA PHE A 71 16.47 26.69 10.97
C PHE A 71 16.62 25.21 11.38
N SER A 72 16.93 24.95 12.66
CA SER A 72 17.02 23.56 13.15
C SER A 72 15.66 22.86 13.11
N LEU A 73 14.59 23.53 13.52
CA LEU A 73 13.22 23.02 13.46
C LEU A 73 12.80 22.70 12.01
N THR A 74 13.11 23.56 11.04
CA THR A 74 12.83 23.28 9.63
C THR A 74 13.62 22.10 9.09
N THR A 75 14.87 21.91 9.55
CA THR A 75 15.68 20.76 9.15
C THR A 75 15.05 19.46 9.65
N ILE A 76 14.62 19.43 10.92
CA ILE A 76 13.93 18.28 11.52
C ILE A 76 12.58 18.04 10.83
N ALA A 77 11.85 19.09 10.47
CA ALA A 77 10.59 18.96 9.75
C ALA A 77 10.79 18.34 8.36
N ASN A 78 11.79 18.80 7.61
CA ASN A 78 12.10 18.26 6.29
C ASN A 78 12.54 16.79 6.37
N THR A 79 13.42 16.44 7.32
CA THR A 79 13.84 15.03 7.49
C THR A 79 12.68 14.13 7.91
N ALA A 80 11.72 14.64 8.69
CA ALA A 80 10.50 13.90 9.00
C ALA A 80 9.64 13.67 7.75
N VAL A 81 9.48 14.67 6.88
CA VAL A 81 8.76 14.52 5.60
C VAL A 81 9.44 13.49 4.70
N ASP A 82 10.77 13.52 4.58
CA ASP A 82 11.53 12.55 3.79
C ASP A 82 11.40 11.13 4.37
N ALA A 83 11.47 10.99 5.70
CA ALA A 83 11.28 9.71 6.37
C ALA A 83 9.86 9.15 6.15
N HIS A 84 8.84 10.02 6.18
CA HIS A 84 7.46 9.64 5.86
C HIS A 84 7.35 9.10 4.43
N PHE A 85 7.92 9.83 3.45
CA PHE A 85 7.92 9.44 2.05
C PHE A 85 8.60 8.07 1.84
N MET A 86 9.79 7.87 2.42
CA MET A 86 10.50 6.59 2.30
C MET A 86 9.72 5.41 2.92
N LEU A 87 9.12 5.61 4.10
CA LEU A 87 8.32 4.58 4.75
C LEU A 87 7.05 4.27 3.95
N PHE A 88 6.42 5.28 3.37
CA PHE A 88 5.26 5.10 2.51
C PHE A 88 5.63 4.27 1.27
N GLU A 89 6.70 4.61 0.55
CA GLU A 89 7.15 3.86 -0.62
C GLU A 89 7.55 2.42 -0.26
N LEU A 90 8.15 2.21 0.91
CA LEU A 90 8.45 0.87 1.42
C LEU A 90 7.17 0.05 1.63
N ALA A 91 6.11 0.65 2.18
CA ALA A 91 4.81 -0.01 2.29
C ALA A 91 4.23 -0.36 0.91
N MET A 92 4.37 0.54 -0.07
CA MET A 92 3.91 0.32 -1.44
C MET A 92 4.68 -0.83 -2.13
N VAL A 93 5.98 -0.99 -1.88
CA VAL A 93 6.75 -2.16 -2.33
C VAL A 93 6.19 -3.46 -1.76
N VAL A 94 5.90 -3.49 -0.46
CA VAL A 94 5.33 -4.66 0.20
C VAL A 94 3.94 -4.98 -0.34
N LEU A 95 3.10 -3.95 -0.52
CA LEU A 95 1.79 -4.07 -1.17
C LEU A 95 1.93 -4.65 -2.58
N GLY A 96 2.85 -4.12 -3.38
CA GLY A 96 3.10 -4.56 -4.74
C GLY A 96 3.46 -6.03 -4.80
N LEU A 97 4.40 -6.48 -3.98
CA LEU A 97 4.82 -7.89 -3.89
C LEU A 97 3.65 -8.80 -3.47
N GLY A 98 2.92 -8.43 -2.41
CA GLY A 98 1.77 -9.19 -1.93
C GLY A 98 0.64 -9.27 -2.98
N SER A 99 0.36 -8.16 -3.66
CA SER A 99 -0.64 -8.06 -4.71
C SER A 99 -0.28 -8.84 -5.98
N LEU A 100 1.00 -8.87 -6.37
CA LEU A 100 1.46 -9.67 -7.51
C LEU A 100 1.29 -11.16 -7.26
N LEU A 101 1.59 -11.59 -6.03
CA LEU A 101 1.34 -12.96 -5.60
C LEU A 101 -0.16 -13.29 -5.63
N PHE A 102 -1.00 -12.36 -5.15
CA PHE A 102 -2.45 -12.50 -5.21
C PHE A 102 -2.99 -12.59 -6.65
N CYS A 103 -2.56 -11.71 -7.55
CA CYS A 103 -2.96 -11.73 -8.97
C CYS A 103 -2.53 -13.02 -9.66
N SER A 104 -1.34 -13.53 -9.33
CA SER A 104 -0.84 -14.81 -9.86
C SER A 104 -1.73 -15.99 -9.46
N ILE A 105 -2.24 -15.98 -8.23
CA ILE A 105 -3.18 -16.99 -7.74
C ILE A 105 -4.52 -16.85 -8.45
N LEU A 106 -5.08 -15.64 -8.52
CA LEU A 106 -6.34 -15.39 -9.22
C LEU A 106 -6.30 -15.87 -10.69
N TYR A 107 -5.17 -15.69 -11.35
CA TYR A 107 -4.94 -16.19 -12.71
C TYR A 107 -4.94 -17.73 -12.79
N ARG A 108 -4.31 -18.42 -11.82
CA ARG A 108 -4.22 -19.89 -11.78
C ARG A 108 -5.52 -20.56 -11.34
N SER A 109 -6.16 -20.04 -10.29
CA SER A 109 -7.39 -20.60 -9.72
C SER A 109 -8.63 -20.32 -10.57
N LYS A 110 -8.53 -19.43 -11.56
CA LYS A 110 -9.63 -19.02 -12.44
C LYS A 110 -10.86 -18.50 -11.66
N LEU A 111 -10.62 -17.96 -10.46
CA LEU A 111 -11.67 -17.36 -9.62
C LEU A 111 -12.29 -16.12 -10.27
N VAL A 112 -11.53 -15.43 -11.12
CA VAL A 112 -11.92 -14.21 -11.87
C VAL A 112 -11.48 -14.37 -13.33
N PRO A 113 -12.03 -13.56 -14.27
CA PRO A 113 -11.64 -13.59 -15.67
C PRO A 113 -10.14 -13.32 -15.81
N ARG A 114 -9.45 -14.12 -16.65
CA ARG A 114 -8.00 -14.01 -16.83
C ARG A 114 -7.52 -12.61 -17.20
N TRP A 115 -8.30 -11.91 -18.03
CA TRP A 115 -7.97 -10.54 -18.44
C TRP A 115 -7.92 -9.59 -17.24
N LEU A 116 -8.78 -9.77 -16.23
CA LEU A 116 -8.80 -8.94 -15.03
C LEU A 116 -7.55 -9.19 -14.19
N SER A 117 -7.17 -10.46 -13.99
CA SER A 117 -5.93 -10.81 -13.27
C SER A 117 -4.68 -10.26 -13.98
N VAL A 118 -4.66 -10.21 -15.31
CA VAL A 118 -3.55 -9.64 -16.10
C VAL A 118 -3.46 -8.12 -15.92
N ILE A 119 -4.59 -7.41 -15.96
CA ILE A 119 -4.62 -5.95 -15.71
C ILE A 119 -4.12 -5.65 -14.29
N GLY A 120 -4.59 -6.40 -13.29
CA GLY A 120 -4.11 -6.27 -11.92
C GLY A 120 -2.61 -6.54 -11.80
N PHE A 121 -2.11 -7.60 -12.45
CA PHE A 121 -0.68 -7.91 -12.44
C PHE A 121 0.16 -6.78 -13.05
N ILE A 122 -0.25 -6.23 -14.20
CA ILE A 122 0.44 -5.09 -14.83
C ILE A 122 0.39 -3.87 -13.91
N GLY A 123 -0.76 -3.59 -13.30
CA GLY A 123 -0.94 -2.47 -12.36
C GLY A 123 -0.02 -2.57 -11.14
N TYR A 124 0.01 -3.72 -10.47
CA TYR A 124 0.86 -3.91 -9.29
C TYR A 124 2.34 -4.05 -9.63
N ALA A 125 2.69 -4.55 -10.83
CA ALA A 125 4.08 -4.52 -11.31
C ALA A 125 4.54 -3.09 -11.57
N GLY A 126 3.67 -2.27 -12.16
CA GLY A 126 3.90 -0.83 -12.33
C GLY A 126 4.07 -0.11 -10.99
N LEU A 127 3.18 -0.37 -10.04
CA LEU A 127 3.26 0.18 -8.67
C LEU A 127 4.56 -0.21 -7.97
N LEU A 128 4.93 -1.49 -8.01
CA LEU A 128 6.17 -1.98 -7.43
C LEU A 128 7.39 -1.30 -8.06
N SER A 129 7.42 -1.22 -9.39
CA SER A 129 8.51 -0.57 -10.12
C SER A 129 8.60 0.93 -9.78
N SER A 130 7.45 1.62 -9.76
CA SER A 130 7.36 3.03 -9.38
C SER A 130 7.91 3.27 -7.98
N SER A 131 7.52 2.42 -7.03
CA SER A 131 7.96 2.56 -5.63
C SER A 131 9.46 2.29 -5.47
N CYS A 132 10.00 1.29 -6.18
CA CYS A 132 11.44 1.04 -6.20
C CYS A 132 12.23 2.20 -6.82
N LEU A 133 11.73 2.82 -7.88
CA LEU A 133 12.37 4.00 -8.48
C LEU A 133 12.25 5.23 -7.60
N ALA A 134 11.12 5.43 -6.92
CA ALA A 134 10.92 6.52 -5.96
C ALA A 134 11.93 6.43 -4.82
N ILE A 135 12.17 5.23 -4.29
CA ILE A 135 13.23 4.98 -3.29
C ILE A 135 14.63 5.26 -3.87
N ALA A 136 14.85 5.02 -5.15
CA ALA A 136 16.10 5.35 -5.85
C ALA A 136 16.23 6.84 -6.23
N GLY A 137 15.25 7.69 -5.89
CA GLY A 137 15.25 9.13 -6.19
C GLY A 137 14.71 9.51 -7.57
N HIS A 138 14.07 8.58 -8.28
CA HIS A 138 13.45 8.82 -9.58
C HIS A 138 11.93 8.77 -9.50
N ASP A 139 11.27 9.92 -9.66
CA ASP A 139 9.81 10.00 -9.73
C ASP A 139 9.34 9.81 -11.18
N ILE A 140 8.70 8.66 -11.45
CA ILE A 140 8.15 8.31 -12.77
C ILE A 140 6.68 8.71 -12.91
N GLY A 141 6.09 9.31 -11.88
CA GLY A 141 4.72 9.82 -11.87
C GLY A 141 3.63 8.76 -11.80
N ALA A 142 2.39 9.23 -11.63
CA ALA A 142 1.25 8.38 -11.27
C ALA A 142 0.65 7.52 -12.41
N VAL A 143 1.21 7.59 -13.62
CA VAL A 143 0.66 6.91 -14.81
C VAL A 143 0.67 5.39 -14.66
N LEU A 144 1.68 4.85 -13.95
CA LEU A 144 1.82 3.41 -13.71
C LEU A 144 0.74 2.84 -12.76
N TYR A 145 0.03 3.68 -12.01
CA TYR A 145 -1.03 3.24 -11.10
C TYR A 145 -2.38 3.04 -11.80
N ILE A 146 -2.57 3.58 -13.01
CA ILE A 146 -3.85 3.53 -13.74
C ILE A 146 -4.39 2.09 -13.89
N PRO A 147 -3.60 1.09 -14.32
CA PRO A 147 -4.09 -0.27 -14.47
C PRO A 147 -4.44 -0.90 -13.11
N GLY A 148 -3.69 -0.56 -12.06
CA GLY A 148 -3.95 -1.01 -10.69
C GLY A 148 -5.26 -0.45 -10.15
N ALA A 149 -5.49 0.85 -10.31
CA ALA A 149 -6.73 1.50 -9.91
C ALA A 149 -7.95 0.91 -10.63
N LEU A 150 -7.82 0.61 -11.93
CA LEU A 150 -8.88 -0.06 -12.68
C LEU A 150 -9.19 -1.45 -12.11
N PHE A 151 -8.15 -2.23 -11.80
CA PHE A 151 -8.30 -3.54 -11.19
C PHE A 151 -9.00 -3.47 -9.82
N GLU A 152 -8.60 -2.54 -8.97
CA GLU A 152 -9.16 -2.38 -7.62
C GLU A 152 -10.63 -1.95 -7.62
N ILE A 153 -11.10 -1.27 -8.66
CA ILE A 153 -12.52 -0.93 -8.80
C ILE A 153 -13.30 -2.11 -9.40
N VAL A 154 -12.75 -2.73 -10.45
CA VAL A 154 -13.48 -3.77 -11.20
C VAL A 154 -13.58 -5.08 -10.42
N LEU A 155 -12.56 -5.45 -9.63
CA LEU A 155 -12.55 -6.72 -8.89
C LEU A 155 -13.65 -6.81 -7.82
N PRO A 156 -13.84 -5.83 -6.92
CA PRO A 156 -14.93 -5.86 -5.95
C PRO A 156 -16.30 -5.85 -6.60
N ILE A 157 -16.51 -5.04 -7.64
CA ILE A 157 -17.77 -5.00 -8.40
C ILE A 157 -18.07 -6.39 -9.00
N TRP A 158 -17.06 -7.03 -9.59
CA TRP A 158 -17.20 -8.36 -10.16
C TRP A 158 -17.55 -9.41 -9.10
N LEU A 159 -16.89 -9.34 -7.93
CA LEU A 159 -17.16 -10.23 -6.80
C LEU A 159 -18.57 -10.02 -6.22
N MET A 160 -19.06 -8.78 -6.15
CA MET A 160 -20.43 -8.48 -5.73
C MET A 160 -21.48 -9.04 -6.69
N VAL A 161 -21.27 -8.91 -8.01
CA VAL A 161 -22.24 -9.36 -9.02
C VAL A 161 -22.25 -10.88 -9.16
N LYS A 162 -21.08 -11.52 -9.19
CA LYS A 162 -20.96 -12.94 -9.56
C LYS A 162 -20.80 -13.90 -8.39
N GLY A 163 -20.34 -13.41 -7.24
CA GLY A 163 -19.93 -14.22 -6.11
C GLY A 163 -18.65 -15.03 -6.37
N LEU A 164 -18.01 -15.50 -5.29
CA LEU A 164 -16.91 -16.46 -5.39
C LEU A 164 -17.49 -17.86 -5.63
N HIS A 165 -17.48 -18.34 -6.87
CA HIS A 165 -17.78 -19.74 -7.16
C HIS A 165 -16.61 -20.64 -6.70
N PHE A 166 -16.66 -21.08 -5.45
CA PHE A 166 -15.87 -22.24 -5.02
C PHE A 166 -16.46 -23.46 -5.72
N ARG A 167 -15.86 -23.92 -6.83
CA ARG A 167 -16.24 -25.21 -7.43
C ARG A 167 -15.90 -26.31 -6.43
N HIS A 168 -16.94 -26.99 -5.96
CA HIS A 168 -16.87 -28.27 -5.25
C HIS A 168 -16.20 -29.34 -6.12
#